data_AF-A0A6G1YRG0-F1
#
_entry.id   AF-A0A6G1YRG0-F1
#
_cell.length_a   1.000
_cell.length_b   1.000
_cell.length_c   1.000
_cell.angle_alpha   90.00
_cell.angle_beta   90.00
_cell.angle_gamma   90.00
#
_symmetry.space_group_name_H-M   'P 1'
#
loop_
_entity.id
_entity.type
_entity.pdbx_description
1 polymer ?
#
loop_
_entity_poly.entity_id
_entity_poly.type
_entity_poly.pdbx_seq_one_letter_code
_entity_poly.pdbx_strand_id
1 'polypeptide(L)'
;MQTKGPSEKQEEGRDIELENIVGNLMIAQYQVDRLRSRLSDRITGLGSATNKKGSTHTFKHGNRWYKITLKLDELTINERQDIE
;
A
#
# COMPACT_ATOMS: atom_id res chain seq x y z
N MET A 1 8.39 -49.99 37.65
CA MET A 1 8.51 -49.42 36.29
C MET A 1 7.34 -48.46 36.11
N GLN A 2 7.59 -47.14 36.05
CA GLN A 2 6.54 -46.12 35.87
C GLN A 2 6.34 -45.85 34.38
N THR A 3 5.12 -46.07 33.90
CA THR A 3 4.69 -45.71 32.54
C THR A 3 4.31 -44.23 32.53
N LYS A 4 5.17 -43.38 31.97
CA LYS A 4 4.79 -42.00 31.63
C LYS A 4 3.75 -42.07 30.51
N GLY A 5 2.53 -41.59 30.78
CA GLY A 5 1.48 -41.41 29.79
C GLY A 5 1.87 -40.38 28.72
N PRO A 6 1.18 -40.36 27.57
CA PRO A 6 1.53 -39.49 26.46
C PRO A 6 1.36 -38.04 26.91
N SER A 7 2.44 -37.26 26.84
CA SER A 7 2.36 -35.80 26.96
C SER A 7 1.37 -35.31 25.91
N GLU A 8 0.26 -34.75 26.37
CA GLU A 8 -0.64 -33.92 25.58
C GLU A 8 0.21 -32.86 24.90
N LYS A 9 0.46 -33.05 23.60
CA LYS A 9 0.97 -31.99 22.74
C LYS A 9 -0.16 -30.97 22.69
N GLN A 10 -0.06 -29.92 23.50
CA GLN A 10 -0.80 -28.69 23.29
C GLN A 10 -0.35 -28.15 21.94
N GLU A 11 -1.06 -28.56 20.90
CA GLU A 11 -1.02 -27.87 19.62
C GLU A 11 -1.70 -26.53 19.89
N GLU A 12 -0.88 -25.51 20.21
CA GLU A 12 -1.36 -24.13 20.29
C GLU A 12 -2.08 -23.84 18.97
N GLY A 13 -3.41 -23.80 19.02
CA GLY A 13 -4.24 -23.59 17.85
C GLY A 13 -3.83 -22.26 17.23
N ARG A 14 -3.41 -22.30 15.96
CA ARG A 14 -3.05 -21.09 15.21
C ARG A 14 -4.19 -20.08 15.28
N ASP A 15 -3.86 -18.86 15.70
CA ASP A 15 -4.80 -17.76 15.73
C ASP A 15 -4.99 -17.21 14.31
N ILE A 16 -5.93 -17.82 13.60
CA ILE A 16 -6.25 -17.51 12.20
C ILE A 16 -6.70 -16.04 12.04
N GLU A 17 -7.34 -15.47 13.05
CA GLU A 17 -7.77 -14.07 12.99
C GLU A 17 -6.55 -13.14 13.03
N LEU A 18 -5.62 -13.40 13.94
CA LEU A 18 -4.37 -12.64 14.02
C LEU A 18 -3.52 -12.79 12.75
N GLU A 19 -3.41 -14.01 12.20
CA GLU A 19 -2.71 -14.26 10.93
C GLU A 19 -3.32 -13.46 9.78
N ASN A 20 -4.66 -13.41 9.69
CA ASN A 20 -5.36 -12.63 8.67
C ASN A 20 -5.13 -11.12 8.83
N ILE A 21 -5.12 -10.61 10.06
CA ILE A 21 -4.81 -9.20 10.34
C ILE A 21 -3.39 -8.87 9.88
N VAL A 22 -2.40 -9.69 10.26
CA VAL A 22 -1.00 -9.51 9.84
C VAL A 22 -0.88 -9.55 8.32
N GLY A 23 -1.54 -10.51 7.66
CA GLY A 23 -1.56 -10.60 6.20
C GLY A 23 -2.11 -9.34 5.53
N ASN A 24 -3.24 -8.81 6.03
CA ASN A 24 -3.84 -7.57 5.52
C ASN A 24 -2.93 -6.35 5.72
N LEU A 25 -2.26 -6.26 6.88
CA LEU A 25 -1.30 -5.19 7.15
C LEU A 25 -0.11 -5.23 6.19
N MET A 26 0.42 -6.43 5.91
CA MET A 26 1.52 -6.58 4.94
C MET A 26 1.12 -6.14 3.53
N ILE A 27 -0.10 -6.50 3.08
CA ILE A 27 -0.62 -6.05 1.78
C ILE A 27 -0.76 -4.53 1.75
N ALA A 28 -1.32 -3.93 2.80
CA ALA A 28 -1.47 -2.48 2.89
C ALA A 28 -0.12 -1.76 2.82
N GLN A 29 0.86 -2.22 3.60
CA GLN A 29 2.22 -1.68 3.59
C GLN A 29 2.86 -1.74 2.20
N TYR A 30 2.75 -2.90 1.52
CA TYR A 30 3.26 -3.05 0.16
C TYR A 30 2.63 -2.07 -0.83
N GLN A 31 1.31 -1.84 -0.75
CA GLN A 31 0.64 -0.89 -1.64
C GLN A 31 1.12 0.55 -1.40
N VAL A 32 1.36 0.92 -0.13
CA VAL A 32 1.92 2.22 0.24
C VAL A 32 3.32 2.39 -0.32
N ASP A 33 4.20 1.41 -0.12
CA ASP A 33 5.59 1.50 -0.56
C ASP A 33 5.70 1.48 -2.10
N ARG A 34 4.87 0.67 -2.77
CA ARG A 34 4.76 0.66 -4.24
C ARG A 34 4.27 2.00 -4.78
N LEU A 35 3.32 2.65 -4.09
CA LEU A 35 2.86 3.98 -4.46
C LEU A 35 4.00 5.00 -4.30
N ARG A 36 4.67 5.04 -3.15
CA ARG A 36 5.79 5.95 -2.89
C ARG A 36 6.91 5.81 -3.92
N SER A 37 7.33 4.59 -4.22
CA SER A 37 8.35 4.33 -5.25
C SER A 37 7.92 4.86 -6.63
N ARG A 38 6.69 4.56 -7.07
CA ARG A 38 6.17 5.08 -8.35
C ARG A 38 6.06 6.61 -8.40
N LEU A 39 5.76 7.25 -7.27
CA LEU A 39 5.72 8.70 -7.17
C LEU A 39 7.13 9.28 -7.21
N SER A 40 8.07 8.72 -6.46
CA SER A 40 9.48 9.14 -6.45
C SER A 40 10.11 9.05 -7.84
N ASP A 41 9.93 7.92 -8.55
CA ASP A 41 10.46 7.73 -9.91
C ASP A 41 9.88 8.75 -10.92
N ARG A 42 8.62 9.15 -10.73
CA ARG A 42 7.96 10.13 -11.62
C ARG A 42 8.37 11.57 -11.32
N ILE A 43 8.71 11.90 -10.08
CA ILE A 43 9.06 13.26 -9.65
C ILE A 43 10.56 13.54 -9.82
N THR A 44 11.43 12.55 -9.54
CA THR A 44 12.90 12.71 -9.60
C THR A 44 13.52 12.50 -10.99
N GLY A 45 12.71 12.19 -12.00
CA GLY A 45 13.15 12.01 -13.38
C GLY A 45 13.58 13.32 -14.05
N LEU A 46 14.87 13.63 -13.94
CA LEU A 46 15.67 14.66 -14.67
C LEU A 46 15.60 14.58 -16.21
N GLY A 47 14.51 14.11 -16.84
CA GLY A 47 14.48 14.01 -18.30
C GLY A 47 13.26 13.42 -18.98
N SER A 48 12.16 13.09 -18.29
CA SER A 48 10.94 12.69 -19.02
C SER A 48 10.05 13.90 -19.26
N ALA A 49 10.40 14.65 -20.31
CA ALA A 49 9.58 15.67 -20.96
C ALA A 49 8.32 15.07 -21.62
N THR A 50 7.59 14.21 -20.92
CA THR A 50 6.23 13.82 -21.33
C THR A 50 5.29 14.19 -20.21
N ASN A 51 4.50 15.22 -20.47
CA ASN A 51 3.53 15.90 -19.59
C ASN A 51 2.39 15.02 -19.03
N LYS A 52 2.58 13.71 -18.88
CA LYS A 52 1.57 12.79 -18.34
C LYS A 52 1.65 12.74 -16.81
N LYS A 53 1.40 13.90 -16.18
CA LYS A 53 1.15 14.06 -14.73
C LYS A 53 -0.14 13.38 -14.26
N GLY A 54 -0.83 12.62 -15.13
CA GLY A 54 -2.04 11.92 -14.75
C GLY A 54 -2.26 10.59 -15.45
N SER A 55 -2.96 9.70 -14.76
CA SER A 55 -3.47 8.43 -15.26
C SER A 55 -4.97 8.54 -15.45
N THR A 56 -5.51 7.98 -16.53
CA THR A 56 -6.95 7.91 -16.76
C THR A 56 -7.35 6.45 -16.95
N HIS A 57 -8.33 6.00 -16.18
CA HIS A 57 -8.90 4.67 -16.26
C HIS A 57 -10.39 4.77 -16.54
N THR A 58 -10.84 4.14 -17.61
CA THR A 58 -12.26 4.09 -18.00
C THR A 58 -12.76 2.67 -17.85
N PHE A 59 -13.91 2.50 -17.19
CA PHE A 59 -14.55 1.18 -17.01
C PHE A 59 -16.07 1.29 -17.16
N LYS A 60 -16.73 0.17 -17.46
CA LYS A 60 -18.19 0.07 -17.56
C LYS A 60 -18.73 -0.66 -16.35
N HIS A 61 -19.82 -0.16 -15.75
CA HIS A 61 -20.56 -0.87 -14.72
C HIS A 61 -22.07 -0.74 -14.97
N GLY A 62 -22.76 -1.87 -15.08
CA GLY A 62 -24.14 -1.92 -15.59
C GLY A 62 -24.21 -1.38 -17.02
N ASN A 63 -25.10 -0.41 -17.27
CA ASN A 63 -25.24 0.24 -18.58
C ASN A 63 -24.59 1.63 -18.67
N ARG A 64 -23.68 1.98 -17.73
CA ARG A 64 -23.02 3.30 -17.67
C ARG A 64 -21.50 3.17 -17.77
N TRP A 65 -20.88 4.17 -18.39
CA TRP A 65 -19.43 4.33 -18.49
C TRP A 65 -18.93 5.31 -17.44
N TYR A 66 -17.82 4.96 -16.80
CA TYR A 66 -17.16 5.77 -15.77
C TYR A 66 -15.72 6.01 -16.17
N LYS A 67 -15.21 7.21 -15.89
CA LYS A 67 -13.82 7.62 -16.11
C LYS A 67 -13.24 8.17 -14.83
N ILE A 68 -12.17 7.57 -14.35
CA ILE A 68 -11.37 8.03 -13.22
C ILE A 68 -10.11 8.68 -13.79
N THR A 69 -9.86 9.94 -13.43
CA THR A 69 -8.62 10.63 -13.77
C THR A 69 -7.89 10.97 -12.48
N LEU A 70 -6.65 10.48 -12.36
CA LEU A 70 -5.75 10.74 -11.25
C LEU A 70 -4.69 11.71 -11.73
N LYS A 71 -4.44 12.80 -11.00
CA LYS A 71 -3.35 13.74 -11.26
C LYS A 71 -2.42 13.78 -10.05
N LEU A 72 -1.13 13.95 -10.31
CA LEU A 72 -0.10 14.09 -9.29
C LEU A 72 0.47 15.51 -9.35
N ASP A 73 0.37 16.21 -8.22
CA ASP A 73 0.96 17.53 -8.02
C ASP A 73 2.03 17.43 -6.93
N GLU A 74 3.18 18.03 -7.18
CA GLU A 74 4.25 18.14 -6.19
C GLU A 74 3.99 19.37 -5.32
N LEU A 75 4.01 19.18 -3.99
CA LEU A 75 3.82 20.26 -3.03
C LEU A 75 5.18 20.59 -2.40
N THR A 76 5.71 21.77 -2.70
CA THR A 76 6.88 22.29 -2.00
C THR A 76 6.41 23.02 -0.75
N ILE A 77 6.61 22.42 0.42
CA ILE A 77 6.42 23.11 1.69
C ILE A 77 7.69 23.94 1.92
N ASN A 78 7.62 25.25 1.68
CA ASN A 78 8.71 26.15 2.01
C ASN A 78 8.75 26.32 3.54
N GLU A 79 9.70 25.66 4.21
CA GLU A 79 10.00 25.86 5.63
C GLU A 79 10.76 27.18 5.88
N ARG A 80 10.21 28.30 5.40
CA ARG A 80 10.69 29.64 5.77
C ARG A 80 9.54 30.62 5.79
N GLN A 81 8.96 30.76 6.97
CA GLN A 81 8.61 32.05 7.58
C GLN A 81 7.94 31.72 8.90
N ASP A 82 8.74 31.70 9.97
CA ASP A 82 8.32 31.95 11.35
C ASP A 82 9.58 31.97 12.22
N ILE A 83 10.41 33.01 12.08
CA ILE A 83 11.09 33.63 13.23
C ILE A 83 11.17 35.14 12.93
N GLU A 84 10.54 35.85 13.86
CA GLU A 84 10.35 37.30 14.07
C GLU A 84 11.54 38.21 13.74
#